data_AF-E7EF87-F1
#
_entry.id   AF-E7EF87-F1
#
_cell.length_a   1.000
_cell.length_b   1.000
_cell.length_c   1.000
_cell.angle_alpha   90.00
_cell.angle_beta   90.00
_cell.angle_gamma   90.00
#
_symmetry.space_group_name_H-M   'P 1'
#
loop_
_entity.id
_entity.type
_entity.pdbx_description
1 polymer ?
#
loop_
_entity_poly.entity_id
_entity_poly.type
_entity_poly.pdbx_seq_one_letter_code
_entity_poly.pdbx_strand_id
1 'polypeptide(L)'
;NKDTFHLSQKETENHQTNLQKLCRICGGSFKSDPYKRSYPVHGPVDDDTQALLRKKEKRATSWPDLLAKVFKIDVRGDIDTIHPTNFCHNCWNVIQRKFSNSPSEVYFPRKGTMEWHPHSPSCDVCGTSFRGIKRKKRSLNPQLSKKPRIVAGSARKVRPVRNVKQVSNKAVMKKIGNCNKIHLNTKILAVDYPVDFVKSVSCQVCEHILADPVETTCKHLFCRACILKCIKAMGSYCPACRYPCFPTDLVSPVKSFLNILNNLILRCPVKDCQEEVVLGKYAHHFSSHKEAEEKEGYAYINKGGRPRQHLLSLTRRAQKHRLRELKLQVKAFAEKEEGGDVKSVCLTLFLLALRARNEHRQADELEAIMQGKGSGLHPAVCLAIRVNTFLSCSQYHK
;
A
#
# COMPACT_ATOMS: atom_id res chain seq x y z
N ASN A 1 -13.84 -39.99 23.45
CA ASN A 1 -13.11 -38.69 23.50
C ASN A 1 -12.88 -38.03 22.13
N LYS A 2 -13.77 -38.19 21.13
CA LYS A 2 -13.69 -37.45 19.85
C LYS A 2 -14.83 -36.44 19.67
N ASP A 3 -15.96 -36.61 20.37
CA ASP A 3 -17.13 -35.74 20.20
C ASP A 3 -17.07 -34.42 21.00
N THR A 4 -16.29 -34.37 22.08
CA THR A 4 -16.13 -33.16 22.91
C THR A 4 -15.30 -32.06 22.24
N PHE A 5 -14.33 -32.42 21.39
CA PHE A 5 -13.53 -31.43 20.65
C PHE A 5 -14.28 -30.82 19.46
N HIS A 6 -15.15 -31.59 18.81
CA HIS A 6 -15.86 -31.14 17.60
C HIS A 6 -17.02 -30.17 17.92
N LEU A 7 -17.60 -30.26 19.12
CA LEU A 7 -18.57 -29.30 19.65
C LEU A 7 -17.91 -27.94 19.96
N SER A 8 -16.71 -27.95 20.56
CA SER A 8 -15.93 -26.74 20.88
C SER A 8 -15.54 -25.95 19.64
N GLN A 9 -15.11 -26.60 18.56
CA GLN A 9 -14.74 -25.91 17.31
C GLN A 9 -15.94 -25.19 16.69
N LYS A 10 -17.10 -25.84 16.66
CA LYS A 10 -18.34 -25.25 16.13
C LYS A 10 -18.83 -24.07 16.98
N GLU A 11 -18.65 -24.14 18.30
CA GLU A 11 -18.96 -23.05 19.21
C GLU A 11 -18.03 -21.84 19.00
N THR A 12 -16.73 -22.07 18.80
CA THR A 12 -15.77 -21.00 18.48
C THR A 12 -16.03 -20.37 17.12
N GLU A 13 -16.44 -21.16 16.11
CA GLU A 13 -16.85 -20.64 14.80
C GLU A 13 -18.12 -19.79 14.92
N ASN A 14 -19.12 -20.26 15.67
CA ASN A 14 -20.33 -19.49 15.94
C ASN A 14 -20.03 -18.18 16.68
N HIS A 15 -19.14 -18.22 17.67
CA HIS A 15 -18.67 -17.04 18.38
C HIS A 15 -18.04 -16.03 17.40
N GLN A 16 -17.13 -16.48 16.53
CA GLN A 16 -16.50 -15.63 15.52
C GLN A 16 -17.52 -15.02 14.54
N THR A 17 -18.52 -15.80 14.09
CA THR A 17 -19.59 -15.25 13.23
C THR A 17 -20.47 -14.23 13.95
N ASN A 18 -20.59 -14.31 15.28
CA ASN A 18 -21.31 -13.33 16.08
C ASN A 18 -20.48 -12.07 16.31
N LEU A 19 -19.15 -12.20 16.53
CA LEU A 19 -18.23 -11.06 16.57
C LEU A 19 -18.28 -10.23 15.29
N GLN A 20 -18.32 -10.87 14.11
CA GLN A 20 -18.45 -10.18 12.82
C GLN A 20 -19.73 -9.33 12.67
N LYS A 21 -20.75 -9.57 13.52
CA LYS A 21 -22.02 -8.81 13.51
C LYS A 21 -22.02 -7.64 14.48
N LEU A 22 -20.94 -7.42 15.22
CA LEU A 22 -20.82 -6.42 16.27
C LEU A 22 -19.75 -5.37 15.91
N CYS A 23 -19.97 -4.16 16.39
CA CYS A 23 -19.03 -3.06 16.25
C CYS A 23 -17.89 -3.19 17.28
N ARG A 24 -16.63 -3.19 16.82
CA ARG A 24 -15.43 -3.22 17.69
C ARG A 24 -15.40 -2.13 18.76
N ILE A 25 -15.93 -0.94 18.44
CA ILE A 25 -15.82 0.27 19.25
C ILE A 25 -16.94 0.34 20.30
N CYS A 26 -18.19 0.12 19.89
CA CYS A 26 -19.35 0.33 20.77
C CYS A 26 -20.14 -0.95 21.13
N GLY A 27 -19.76 -2.11 20.57
CA GLY A 27 -20.47 -3.37 20.76
C GLY A 27 -21.87 -3.44 20.12
N GLY A 28 -22.30 -2.39 19.41
CA GLY A 28 -23.59 -2.35 18.74
C GLY A 28 -23.67 -3.34 17.57
N SER A 29 -24.84 -3.97 17.38
CA SER A 29 -25.05 -4.89 16.26
C SER A 29 -25.27 -4.15 14.94
N PHE A 30 -24.67 -4.64 13.85
CA PHE A 30 -24.91 -4.12 12.50
C PHE A 30 -26.33 -4.42 11.97
N LYS A 31 -27.09 -5.31 12.64
CA LYS A 31 -28.46 -5.67 12.22
C LYS A 31 -29.47 -4.53 12.38
N SER A 32 -29.18 -3.53 13.20
CA SER A 32 -30.09 -2.39 13.45
C SER A 32 -29.90 -1.23 12.46
N ASP A 33 -28.92 -1.30 11.56
CA ASP A 33 -28.68 -0.27 10.55
C ASP A 33 -29.37 -0.64 9.22
N PRO A 34 -30.33 0.17 8.70
CA PRO A 34 -31.00 -0.07 7.42
C PRO A 34 -30.05 -0.24 6.24
N TYR A 35 -28.86 0.38 6.30
CA TYR A 35 -27.88 0.38 5.22
C TYR A 35 -26.70 -0.58 5.45
N LYS A 36 -26.67 -1.31 6.59
CA LYS A 36 -25.60 -2.25 6.97
C LYS A 36 -24.18 -1.68 6.77
N ARG A 37 -23.96 -0.40 7.02
CA ARG A 37 -22.67 0.24 6.75
C ARG A 37 -21.67 -0.12 7.85
N SER A 38 -20.65 -0.88 7.47
CA SER A 38 -19.54 -1.29 8.34
C SER A 38 -18.20 -0.89 7.73
N TYR A 39 -17.29 -0.40 8.57
CA TYR A 39 -15.96 0.07 8.17
C TYR A 39 -14.89 -0.83 8.80
N PRO A 40 -13.81 -1.17 8.08
CA PRO A 40 -12.75 -2.01 8.61
C PRO A 40 -11.96 -1.26 9.69
N VAL A 41 -11.60 -1.94 10.77
CA VAL A 41 -10.76 -1.34 11.84
C VAL A 41 -9.29 -1.19 11.43
N HIS A 42 -8.86 -1.93 10.39
CA HIS A 42 -7.51 -1.90 9.82
C HIS A 42 -7.50 -1.33 8.40
N GLY A 43 -6.33 -0.87 7.95
CA GLY A 43 -6.11 -0.36 6.60
C GLY A 43 -6.11 1.16 6.46
N PRO A 44 -5.95 1.67 5.23
CA PRO A 44 -6.04 3.09 4.95
C PRO A 44 -7.47 3.58 5.20
N VAL A 45 -7.57 4.84 5.60
CA VAL A 45 -8.86 5.53 5.72
C VAL A 45 -9.58 5.58 4.36
N ASP A 46 -10.91 5.62 4.37
CA ASP A 46 -11.71 5.81 3.16
C ASP A 46 -11.46 7.20 2.54
N ASP A 47 -11.68 7.33 1.21
CA ASP A 47 -11.36 8.55 0.45
C ASP A 47 -12.02 9.81 1.05
N ASP A 48 -13.25 9.69 1.56
CA ASP A 48 -13.98 10.77 2.23
C ASP A 48 -13.26 11.25 3.50
N THR A 49 -12.85 10.31 4.36
CA THR A 49 -12.10 10.64 5.58
C THR A 49 -10.68 11.11 5.25
N GLN A 50 -10.06 10.55 4.20
CA GLN A 50 -8.76 11.00 3.72
C GLN A 50 -8.79 12.44 3.22
N ALA A 51 -9.83 12.84 2.48
CA ALA A 51 -10.02 14.21 2.02
C ALA A 51 -10.21 15.19 3.18
N LEU A 52 -10.92 14.78 4.24
CA LEU A 52 -11.06 15.56 5.48
C LEU A 52 -9.72 15.70 6.22
N LEU A 53 -8.93 14.63 6.29
CA LEU A 53 -7.61 14.66 6.94
C LEU A 53 -6.62 15.53 6.15
N ARG A 54 -6.57 15.46 4.81
CA ARG A 54 -5.64 16.28 4.00
C ARG A 54 -5.78 17.79 4.26
N LYS A 55 -6.96 18.26 4.67
CA LYS A 55 -7.21 19.68 5.01
C LYS A 55 -6.66 20.11 6.37
N LYS A 56 -6.40 19.18 7.30
CA LYS A 56 -6.05 19.51 8.70
C LYS A 56 -4.86 18.75 9.29
N GLU A 57 -4.58 17.55 8.81
CA GLU A 57 -3.55 16.66 9.35
C GLU A 57 -2.76 15.92 8.27
N LYS A 58 -1.43 16.09 8.26
CA LYS A 58 -0.53 15.44 7.29
C LYS A 58 -0.06 14.05 7.71
N ARG A 59 -0.40 13.57 8.92
CA ARG A 59 0.25 12.39 9.55
C ARG A 59 -0.62 11.13 9.69
N ALA A 60 -1.94 11.23 9.89
CA ALA A 60 -2.79 10.05 10.05
C ALA A 60 -3.23 9.55 8.66
N THR A 61 -2.83 8.33 8.28
CA THR A 61 -3.19 7.71 6.99
C THR A 61 -3.97 6.41 7.13
N SER A 62 -4.11 5.89 8.36
CA SER A 62 -4.69 4.57 8.64
C SER A 62 -5.79 4.59 9.71
N TRP A 63 -6.75 3.66 9.63
CA TRP A 63 -7.80 3.48 10.63
C TRP A 63 -7.27 3.19 12.03
N PRO A 64 -6.25 2.33 12.24
CA PRO A 64 -5.68 2.11 13.57
C PRO A 64 -5.20 3.39 14.26
N ASP A 65 -4.57 4.30 13.51
CA ASP A 65 -4.07 5.56 14.07
C ASP A 65 -5.22 6.49 14.50
N LEU A 66 -6.30 6.54 13.71
CA LEU A 66 -7.50 7.32 14.05
C LEU A 66 -8.24 6.74 15.25
N LEU A 67 -8.37 5.42 15.35
CA LEU A 67 -9.07 4.76 16.45
C LEU A 67 -8.31 4.93 17.77
N ALA A 68 -6.98 4.80 17.75
CA ALA A 68 -6.14 5.09 18.91
C ALA A 68 -6.25 6.56 19.34
N LYS A 69 -6.31 7.49 18.38
CA LYS A 69 -6.38 8.93 18.69
C LYS A 69 -7.77 9.38 19.17
N VAL A 70 -8.85 8.92 18.53
CA VAL A 70 -10.22 9.39 18.81
C VAL A 70 -10.84 8.64 19.99
N PHE A 71 -10.63 7.34 20.08
CA PHE A 71 -11.26 6.47 21.07
C PHE A 71 -10.28 5.89 22.10
N LYS A 72 -8.97 6.11 21.96
CA LYS A 72 -7.93 5.46 22.80
C LYS A 72 -8.00 3.93 22.75
N ILE A 73 -8.42 3.38 21.61
CA ILE A 73 -8.49 1.94 21.36
C ILE A 73 -7.32 1.57 20.46
N ASP A 74 -6.39 0.75 20.97
CA ASP A 74 -5.41 0.11 20.12
C ASP A 74 -6.01 -1.15 19.50
N VAL A 75 -6.13 -1.15 18.17
CA VAL A 75 -6.64 -2.30 17.39
C VAL A 75 -5.50 -3.12 16.79
N ARG A 76 -4.23 -2.67 16.86
CA ARG A 76 -3.10 -3.34 16.19
C ARG A 76 -2.80 -4.74 16.75
N GLY A 77 -3.20 -5.01 17.99
CA GLY A 77 -3.11 -6.30 18.65
C GLY A 77 -4.41 -7.12 18.64
N ASP A 78 -5.43 -6.70 17.89
CA ASP A 78 -6.71 -7.41 17.85
C ASP A 78 -6.54 -8.82 17.26
N ILE A 79 -7.16 -9.79 17.92
CA ILE A 79 -7.24 -11.20 17.51
C ILE A 79 -8.70 -11.52 17.13
N ASP A 80 -8.95 -12.07 15.95
CA ASP A 80 -10.28 -12.33 15.35
C ASP A 80 -11.20 -13.23 16.18
N THR A 81 -10.62 -14.06 17.04
CA THR A 81 -11.36 -14.97 17.92
C THR A 81 -11.91 -14.26 19.16
N ILE A 82 -11.50 -13.01 19.38
CA ILE A 82 -11.86 -12.19 20.54
C ILE A 82 -12.51 -10.88 20.08
N HIS A 83 -11.99 -10.25 19.02
CA HIS A 83 -12.32 -8.89 18.60
C HIS A 83 -13.05 -8.85 17.26
N PRO A 84 -14.10 -8.02 17.11
CA PRO A 84 -14.68 -7.74 15.81
C PRO A 84 -13.72 -6.99 14.89
N THR A 85 -13.75 -7.31 13.59
CA THR A 85 -12.88 -6.71 12.56
C THR A 85 -13.44 -5.43 11.94
N ASN A 86 -14.67 -5.04 12.29
CA ASN A 86 -15.37 -3.88 11.74
C ASN A 86 -15.98 -3.00 12.82
N PHE A 87 -16.22 -1.73 12.50
CA PHE A 87 -16.96 -0.78 13.32
C PHE A 87 -18.13 -0.13 12.56
N CYS A 88 -19.09 0.43 13.30
CA CYS A 88 -20.36 0.90 12.74
C CYS A 88 -20.29 2.36 12.25
N HIS A 89 -21.23 2.72 11.37
CA HIS A 89 -21.35 4.06 10.83
C HIS A 89 -21.54 5.16 11.89
N ASN A 90 -22.16 4.86 13.04
CA ASN A 90 -22.26 5.84 14.13
C ASN A 90 -20.88 6.16 14.73
N CYS A 91 -20.00 5.16 14.87
CA CYS A 91 -18.64 5.40 15.35
C CYS A 91 -17.80 6.12 14.27
N TRP A 92 -18.01 5.79 12.99
CA TRP A 92 -17.42 6.54 11.87
C TRP A 92 -17.83 8.02 11.88
N ASN A 93 -19.12 8.32 12.09
CA ASN A 93 -19.62 9.69 12.21
C ASN A 93 -18.98 10.44 13.39
N VAL A 94 -18.71 9.76 14.51
CA VAL A 94 -17.99 10.36 15.64
C VAL A 94 -16.56 10.74 15.25
N ILE A 95 -15.86 9.89 14.49
CA ILE A 95 -14.54 10.20 13.94
C ILE A 95 -14.65 11.43 13.04
N GLN A 96 -15.54 11.43 12.04
CA GLN A 96 -15.69 12.55 11.12
C GLN A 96 -16.05 13.88 11.80
N ARG A 97 -16.95 13.83 12.80
CA ARG A 97 -17.39 15.02 13.54
C ARG A 97 -16.29 15.57 14.45
N LYS A 98 -15.38 14.74 14.99
CA LYS A 98 -14.20 15.22 15.72
C LYS A 98 -13.24 16.03 14.85
N PHE A 99 -13.21 15.79 13.54
CA PHE A 99 -12.37 16.54 12.60
C PHE A 99 -13.13 17.70 11.90
N SER A 100 -14.45 17.73 12.02
CA SER A 100 -15.31 18.81 11.49
C SER A 100 -15.58 19.86 12.58
N ASN A 101 -15.52 21.17 12.26
CA ASN A 101 -15.62 22.28 13.25
C ASN A 101 -17.03 22.53 13.81
N SER A 102 -17.84 21.50 14.06
CA SER A 102 -19.18 21.65 14.66
C SER A 102 -19.15 21.38 16.17
N PRO A 103 -19.45 22.36 17.04
CA PRO A 103 -19.57 22.13 18.47
C PRO A 103 -20.91 21.45 18.77
N SER A 104 -20.89 20.22 19.27
CA SER A 104 -22.08 19.55 19.80
C SER A 104 -21.66 18.49 20.82
N GLU A 105 -22.36 18.44 21.96
CA GLU A 105 -22.14 17.43 22.99
C GLU A 105 -22.38 16.02 22.44
N VAL A 106 -21.39 15.14 22.60
CA VAL A 106 -21.45 13.77 22.09
C VAL A 106 -22.26 12.91 23.06
N TYR A 107 -23.48 12.52 22.67
CA TYR A 107 -24.18 11.43 23.35
C TYR A 107 -23.52 10.09 23.01
N PHE A 108 -22.63 9.63 23.88
CA PHE A 108 -22.12 8.25 23.89
C PHE A 108 -23.17 7.33 24.54
N PRO A 109 -23.68 6.29 23.84
CA PRO A 109 -24.64 5.36 24.44
C PRO A 109 -24.06 4.51 25.60
N ARG A 110 -22.72 4.44 25.74
CA ARG A 110 -22.03 3.74 26.84
C ARG A 110 -20.77 4.51 27.24
N LYS A 111 -20.59 4.74 28.55
CA LYS A 111 -19.51 5.55 29.15
C LYS A 111 -18.17 4.82 29.32
N GLY A 112 -17.85 3.82 28.49
CA GLY A 112 -16.60 3.06 28.61
C GLY A 112 -16.17 2.38 27.32
N THR A 113 -14.88 2.11 27.20
CA THR A 113 -14.31 1.26 26.13
C THR A 113 -14.95 -0.13 26.20
N MET A 114 -15.46 -0.63 25.07
CA MET A 114 -16.01 -1.99 25.01
C MET A 114 -14.86 -3.00 25.21
N GLU A 115 -14.94 -3.78 26.28
CA GLU A 115 -14.00 -4.87 26.55
C GLU A 115 -14.44 -6.15 25.86
N TRP A 116 -13.50 -6.84 25.22
CA TRP A 116 -13.72 -8.08 24.50
C TRP A 116 -12.95 -9.21 25.18
N HIS A 117 -13.60 -10.36 25.31
CA HIS A 117 -13.04 -11.53 26.00
C HIS A 117 -13.12 -12.77 25.10
N PRO A 118 -12.17 -13.71 25.24
CA PRO A 118 -12.26 -15.01 24.57
C PRO A 118 -13.57 -15.74 24.88
N HIS A 119 -13.97 -16.62 23.96
CA HIS A 119 -15.15 -17.45 24.17
C HIS A 119 -15.03 -18.28 25.47
N SER A 120 -16.00 -18.13 26.36
CA SER A 120 -16.15 -18.88 27.60
C SER A 120 -17.58 -19.43 27.72
N PRO A 121 -17.85 -20.39 28.63
CA PRO A 121 -19.19 -20.96 28.82
C PRO A 121 -20.27 -19.93 29.18
N SER A 122 -19.87 -18.76 29.69
CA SER A 122 -20.74 -17.62 30.04
C SER A 122 -20.57 -16.44 29.08
N CYS A 123 -20.28 -16.70 27.79
CA CYS A 123 -20.00 -15.66 26.81
C CYS A 123 -21.22 -14.79 26.48
N ASP A 124 -21.14 -13.49 26.77
CA ASP A 124 -22.22 -12.52 26.46
C ASP A 124 -22.53 -12.37 24.96
N VAL A 125 -21.52 -12.61 24.11
CA VAL A 125 -21.68 -12.61 22.64
C VAL A 125 -22.52 -13.78 22.15
N CYS A 126 -22.43 -14.94 22.81
CA CYS A 126 -23.17 -16.16 22.46
C CYS A 126 -24.48 -16.33 23.28
N GLY A 127 -24.53 -15.78 24.50
CA GLY A 127 -25.60 -15.99 25.49
C GLY A 127 -26.93 -15.32 25.16
N THR A 128 -26.95 -14.34 24.25
CA THR A 128 -28.19 -13.64 23.84
C THR A 128 -29.13 -14.48 22.98
N SER A 129 -28.72 -15.68 22.54
CA SER A 129 -29.50 -16.52 21.63
C SER A 129 -30.48 -17.52 22.28
N PHE A 130 -30.55 -17.64 23.63
CA PHE A 130 -31.36 -18.71 24.25
C PHE A 130 -32.20 -18.38 25.51
N ARG A 131 -32.52 -17.13 25.84
CA ARG A 131 -33.55 -16.86 26.87
C ARG A 131 -34.58 -15.83 26.43
N GLY A 132 -35.74 -16.33 26.00
CA GLY A 132 -36.96 -15.55 25.86
C GLY A 132 -37.40 -15.00 27.20
N ILE A 133 -37.02 -13.75 27.49
CA ILE A 133 -37.53 -13.01 28.65
C ILE A 133 -38.91 -12.48 28.26
N LYS A 134 -39.94 -13.17 28.76
CA LYS A 134 -41.34 -12.71 28.80
C LYS A 134 -41.37 -11.27 29.33
N ARG A 135 -41.72 -10.29 28.49
CA ARG A 135 -42.16 -8.98 28.99
C ARG A 135 -43.50 -9.17 29.69
N LYS A 136 -43.52 -8.82 30.98
CA LYS A 136 -44.71 -8.69 31.82
C LYS A 136 -45.64 -7.65 31.18
N LYS A 137 -46.81 -8.08 30.69
CA LYS A 137 -47.87 -7.18 30.23
C LYS A 137 -48.36 -6.34 31.42
N ARG A 138 -48.41 -5.02 31.25
CA ARG A 138 -49.29 -4.16 32.05
C ARG A 138 -50.56 -3.93 31.21
N SER A 139 -51.69 -4.33 31.78
CA SER A 139 -53.02 -4.35 31.17
C SER A 139 -53.67 -2.97 31.13
N LEU A 140 -54.20 -2.59 29.96
CA LEU A 140 -55.39 -1.76 29.82
C LEU A 140 -56.26 -2.38 28.72
N ASN A 141 -57.58 -2.36 28.97
CA ASN A 141 -58.63 -3.21 28.39
C ASN A 141 -59.17 -2.73 27.01
N PRO A 142 -60.10 -3.47 26.36
CA PRO A 142 -60.21 -3.62 24.91
C PRO A 142 -61.37 -2.85 24.27
N GLN A 143 -61.30 -2.58 22.97
CA GLN A 143 -62.48 -2.47 22.09
C GLN A 143 -62.16 -2.94 20.66
N LEU A 144 -62.85 -4.04 20.28
CA LEU A 144 -63.50 -4.39 19.01
C LEU A 144 -63.23 -3.47 17.80
N SER A 145 -63.16 -3.88 16.54
CA SER A 145 -63.33 -5.14 15.81
C SER A 145 -63.10 -4.80 14.32
N LYS A 146 -62.60 -5.76 13.52
CA LYS A 146 -62.92 -6.03 12.09
C LYS A 146 -61.76 -6.77 11.40
N LYS A 147 -61.97 -8.08 11.20
CA LYS A 147 -61.40 -8.91 10.10
C LYS A 147 -62.38 -8.85 8.90
N PRO A 148 -62.15 -9.48 7.73
CA PRO A 148 -61.05 -10.34 7.24
C PRO A 148 -60.51 -9.87 5.84
N ARG A 149 -59.51 -10.46 5.18
CA ARG A 149 -59.58 -11.71 4.39
C ARG A 149 -58.20 -12.13 3.84
N ILE A 150 -58.05 -13.44 3.73
CA ILE A 150 -56.91 -14.23 3.22
C ILE A 150 -57.08 -14.44 1.71
N VAL A 151 -56.01 -14.36 0.90
CA VAL A 151 -55.74 -15.29 -0.24
C VAL A 151 -54.22 -15.41 -0.46
N ALA A 152 -53.83 -16.64 -0.80
CA ALA A 152 -52.52 -17.25 -0.93
C ALA A 152 -51.56 -16.65 -1.96
N GLY A 153 -50.25 -16.91 -1.77
CA GLY A 153 -49.21 -16.54 -2.73
C GLY A 153 -47.82 -17.11 -2.43
N SER A 154 -47.71 -18.44 -2.41
CA SER A 154 -46.54 -19.26 -2.76
C SER A 154 -45.16 -18.96 -2.14
N ALA A 155 -44.69 -19.92 -1.34
CA ALA A 155 -43.33 -20.05 -0.85
C ALA A 155 -42.31 -20.20 -2.00
N ARG A 156 -41.37 -19.25 -2.12
CA ARG A 156 -40.09 -19.51 -2.81
C ARG A 156 -39.06 -20.00 -1.79
N LYS A 157 -38.85 -21.31 -1.78
CA LYS A 157 -37.67 -21.97 -1.20
C LYS A 157 -36.39 -21.29 -1.70
N VAL A 158 -35.72 -20.52 -0.85
CA VAL A 158 -34.33 -20.14 -1.08
C VAL A 158 -33.49 -21.40 -0.83
N ARG A 159 -32.93 -21.92 -1.92
CA ARG A 159 -32.00 -23.06 -1.92
C ARG A 159 -30.85 -22.80 -0.93
N PRO A 160 -30.37 -23.80 -0.19
CA PRO A 160 -29.20 -23.63 0.65
C PRO A 160 -28.01 -23.28 -0.26
N VAL A 161 -27.38 -22.13 0.02
CA VAL A 161 -26.08 -21.80 -0.56
C VAL A 161 -25.13 -22.91 -0.11
N ARG A 162 -24.71 -23.71 -1.09
CA ARG A 162 -23.75 -24.80 -0.91
C ARG A 162 -22.54 -24.26 -0.16
N ASN A 163 -22.16 -24.97 0.91
CA ASN A 163 -20.84 -24.89 1.54
C ASN A 163 -19.77 -24.75 0.45
N VAL A 164 -19.13 -23.58 0.39
CA VAL A 164 -17.91 -23.43 -0.39
C VAL A 164 -16.85 -24.21 0.40
N LYS A 165 -16.69 -25.47 0.00
CA LYS A 165 -15.53 -26.29 0.32
C LYS A 165 -14.29 -25.43 0.16
N GLN A 166 -13.35 -25.64 1.07
CA GLN A 166 -11.97 -25.19 1.04
C GLN A 166 -11.30 -25.61 -0.29
N VAL A 167 -11.60 -24.93 -1.39
CA VAL A 167 -10.98 -25.15 -2.69
C VAL A 167 -9.81 -24.19 -2.76
N SER A 168 -8.63 -24.79 -2.76
CA SER A 168 -7.34 -24.11 -2.84
C SER A 168 -7.26 -23.24 -4.10
N ASN A 169 -7.12 -21.93 -3.93
CA ASN A 169 -6.57 -21.03 -4.96
C ASN A 169 -5.05 -21.25 -5.17
N LYS A 170 -4.52 -22.46 -4.91
CA LYS A 170 -3.09 -22.81 -5.08
C LYS A 170 -2.63 -22.55 -6.52
N ALA A 171 -3.47 -22.78 -7.52
CA ALA A 171 -3.14 -22.55 -8.93
C ALA A 171 -3.04 -21.05 -9.29
N VAL A 172 -3.86 -20.19 -8.68
CA VAL A 172 -3.82 -18.73 -8.89
C VAL A 172 -2.64 -18.12 -8.15
N MET A 173 -2.36 -18.57 -6.92
CA MET A 173 -1.18 -18.17 -6.13
C MET A 173 0.14 -18.50 -6.86
N LYS A 174 0.25 -19.71 -7.43
CA LYS A 174 1.45 -20.15 -8.18
C LYS A 174 1.69 -19.35 -9.47
N LYS A 175 0.64 -18.85 -10.13
CA LYS A 175 0.78 -17.96 -11.31
C LYS A 175 1.21 -16.54 -10.94
N ILE A 176 0.75 -16.03 -9.80
CA ILE A 176 1.17 -14.71 -9.25
C ILE A 176 2.62 -14.77 -8.74
N GLY A 177 3.03 -15.95 -8.26
CA GLY A 177 4.33 -16.25 -7.68
C GLY A 177 5.37 -16.83 -8.64
N ASN A 178 5.33 -16.58 -9.97
CA ASN A 178 6.44 -16.94 -10.87
C ASN A 178 7.69 -16.08 -10.61
N CYS A 179 8.27 -16.27 -9.43
CA CYS A 179 9.46 -15.61 -8.91
C CYS A 179 10.64 -16.57 -8.86
N ASN A 180 10.53 -17.75 -9.50
CA ASN A 180 11.57 -18.78 -9.55
C ASN A 180 12.88 -18.25 -10.15
N LYS A 181 12.82 -17.19 -10.96
CA LYS A 181 14.01 -16.52 -11.53
C LYS A 181 14.67 -15.49 -10.61
N ILE A 182 14.05 -15.17 -9.46
CA ILE A 182 14.44 -14.07 -8.57
C ILE A 182 14.69 -14.60 -7.15
N HIS A 183 13.90 -15.56 -6.69
CA HIS A 183 14.00 -16.11 -5.34
C HIS A 183 14.71 -17.46 -5.34
N LEU A 184 15.30 -17.78 -4.19
CA LEU A 184 16.03 -19.01 -3.96
C LEU A 184 15.10 -20.11 -3.42
N ASN A 185 15.19 -21.31 -3.99
CA ASN A 185 14.41 -22.46 -3.54
C ASN A 185 14.94 -22.98 -2.20
N THR A 186 14.07 -23.45 -1.31
CA THR A 186 14.45 -24.07 -0.03
C THR A 186 15.30 -25.32 -0.20
N LYS A 187 15.24 -26.00 -1.36
CA LYS A 187 16.07 -27.17 -1.67
C LYS A 187 17.58 -26.89 -1.71
N ILE A 188 18.01 -25.63 -1.77
CA ILE A 188 19.44 -25.29 -1.77
C ILE A 188 20.01 -25.15 -0.35
N LEU A 189 19.19 -25.28 0.70
CA LEU A 189 19.68 -25.25 2.08
C LEU A 189 20.70 -26.39 2.28
N ALA A 190 21.88 -26.04 2.79
CA ALA A 190 22.97 -26.99 3.01
C ALA A 190 22.69 -27.96 4.16
N VAL A 191 21.93 -27.49 5.15
CA VAL A 191 21.54 -28.24 6.35
C VAL A 191 20.12 -28.73 6.19
N ASP A 192 19.88 -30.00 6.53
CA ASP A 192 18.54 -30.59 6.58
C ASP A 192 17.81 -30.12 7.85
N TYR A 193 17.11 -29.00 7.73
CA TYR A 193 16.35 -28.43 8.83
C TYR A 193 14.98 -29.13 8.99
N PRO A 194 14.42 -29.16 10.21
CA PRO A 194 13.06 -29.62 10.42
C PRO A 194 12.06 -28.89 9.51
N VAL A 195 11.08 -29.63 8.98
CA VAL A 195 10.10 -29.12 8.00
C VAL A 195 9.41 -27.84 8.47
N ASP A 196 9.10 -27.75 9.76
CA ASP A 196 8.42 -26.57 10.31
C ASP A 196 9.35 -25.35 10.42
N PHE A 197 10.65 -25.57 10.64
CA PHE A 197 11.64 -24.50 10.54
C PHE A 197 11.76 -24.02 9.09
N VAL A 198 11.86 -24.92 8.11
CA VAL A 198 11.92 -24.55 6.69
C VAL A 198 10.68 -23.73 6.29
N LYS A 199 9.49 -24.13 6.73
CA LYS A 199 8.25 -23.34 6.50
C LYS A 199 8.32 -21.95 7.14
N SER A 200 8.93 -21.81 8.32
CA SER A 200 9.03 -20.52 9.02
C SER A 200 9.92 -19.50 8.30
N VAL A 201 10.94 -19.97 7.58
CA VAL A 201 11.84 -19.13 6.76
C VAL A 201 11.42 -19.04 5.29
N SER A 202 10.25 -19.60 4.96
CA SER A 202 9.71 -19.64 3.60
C SER A 202 8.51 -18.71 3.43
N CYS A 203 8.41 -18.15 2.23
CA CYS A 203 7.26 -17.32 1.84
C CYS A 203 5.99 -18.18 1.72
N GLN A 204 4.92 -17.80 2.41
CA GLN A 204 3.64 -18.51 2.38
C GLN A 204 2.88 -18.41 1.03
N VAL A 205 3.42 -17.68 0.06
CA VAL A 205 2.86 -17.54 -1.30
C VAL A 205 3.68 -18.31 -2.33
N CYS A 206 5.00 -18.11 -2.37
CA CYS A 206 5.87 -18.70 -3.40
C CYS A 206 6.68 -19.90 -2.93
N GLU A 207 6.62 -20.25 -1.64
CA GLU A 207 7.31 -21.41 -1.03
C GLU A 207 8.84 -21.38 -1.16
N HIS A 208 9.41 -20.27 -1.63
CA HIS A 208 10.84 -20.00 -1.66
C HIS A 208 11.33 -19.41 -0.33
N ILE A 209 12.65 -19.43 -0.12
CA ILE A 209 13.29 -18.72 0.99
C ILE A 209 12.89 -17.24 0.91
N LEU A 210 12.54 -16.65 2.05
CA LEU A 210 12.06 -15.28 2.12
C LEU A 210 13.09 -14.29 1.56
N ALA A 211 12.71 -13.54 0.53
CA ALA A 211 13.47 -12.45 -0.07
C ALA A 211 12.79 -11.12 0.26
N ASP A 212 13.52 -10.20 0.92
CA ASP A 212 12.96 -8.98 1.52
C ASP A 212 11.68 -9.29 2.34
N PRO A 213 11.84 -9.99 3.49
CA PRO A 213 10.72 -10.49 4.26
C PRO A 213 9.91 -9.32 4.85
N VAL A 214 8.60 -9.47 4.77
CA VAL A 214 7.62 -8.60 5.44
C VAL A 214 6.67 -9.42 6.29
N GLU A 215 6.32 -8.86 7.44
CA GLU A 215 5.39 -9.42 8.40
C GLU A 215 4.06 -8.63 8.31
N THR A 216 2.96 -9.38 8.27
CA THR A 216 1.60 -8.83 8.32
C THR A 216 1.15 -8.63 9.76
N THR A 217 0.08 -7.85 9.99
CA THR A 217 -0.55 -7.70 11.33
C THR A 217 -0.94 -9.05 11.95
N CYS A 218 -1.43 -9.97 11.12
CA CYS A 218 -1.72 -11.35 11.49
C CYS A 218 -0.49 -12.28 11.62
N LYS A 219 0.73 -11.72 11.73
CA LYS A 219 1.98 -12.45 11.99
C LYS A 219 2.45 -13.45 10.92
N HIS A 220 1.89 -13.38 9.71
CA HIS A 220 2.35 -14.20 8.59
C HIS A 220 3.45 -13.49 7.79
N LEU A 221 4.42 -14.28 7.31
CA LEU A 221 5.61 -13.83 6.59
C LEU A 221 5.52 -14.07 5.08
N PHE A 222 5.94 -13.07 4.32
CA PHE A 222 5.95 -13.10 2.86
C PHE A 222 7.16 -12.35 2.30
N CYS A 223 7.56 -12.64 1.06
CA CYS A 223 8.42 -11.71 0.31
C CYS A 223 7.60 -10.46 -0.02
N ARG A 224 8.18 -9.26 0.12
CA ARG A 224 7.49 -7.99 -0.22
C ARG A 224 6.85 -8.01 -1.61
N ALA A 225 7.62 -8.47 -2.60
CA ALA A 225 7.13 -8.57 -3.98
C ALA A 225 5.95 -9.54 -4.13
N CYS A 226 5.92 -10.63 -3.37
CA CYS A 226 4.85 -11.62 -3.44
C CYS A 226 3.55 -11.09 -2.83
N ILE A 227 3.60 -10.54 -1.62
CA ILE A 227 2.39 -10.07 -0.93
C ILE A 227 1.75 -8.88 -1.65
N LEU A 228 2.55 -7.94 -2.18
CA LEU A 228 2.02 -6.80 -2.93
C LEU A 228 1.33 -7.23 -4.22
N LYS A 229 1.89 -8.22 -4.93
CA LYS A 229 1.23 -8.81 -6.11
C LYS A 229 -0.07 -9.52 -5.73
N CYS A 230 -0.08 -10.24 -4.61
CA CYS A 230 -1.28 -10.91 -4.11
C CYS A 230 -2.38 -9.91 -3.72
N ILE A 231 -2.05 -8.84 -3.00
CA ILE A 231 -3.00 -7.79 -2.62
C ILE A 231 -3.60 -7.15 -3.87
N LYS A 232 -2.77 -6.84 -4.88
CA LYS A 232 -3.24 -6.25 -6.14
C LYS A 232 -4.16 -7.19 -6.94
N ALA A 233 -3.91 -8.50 -6.90
CA ALA A 233 -4.65 -9.47 -7.70
C ALA A 233 -5.90 -10.03 -7.02
N MET A 234 -5.88 -10.21 -5.70
CA MET A 234 -6.93 -10.89 -4.94
C MET A 234 -7.62 -10.00 -3.89
N GLY A 235 -7.20 -8.75 -3.76
CA GLY A 235 -7.72 -7.79 -2.77
C GLY A 235 -6.92 -7.75 -1.47
N SER A 236 -7.27 -6.82 -0.59
CA SER A 236 -6.57 -6.50 0.67
C SER A 236 -6.80 -7.54 1.78
N TYR A 237 -6.44 -8.79 1.51
CA TYR A 237 -6.53 -9.90 2.46
C TYR A 237 -5.22 -10.69 2.49
N CYS A 238 -4.87 -11.18 3.67
CA CYS A 238 -3.72 -12.03 3.88
C CYS A 238 -3.88 -13.37 3.11
N PRO A 239 -2.93 -13.77 2.25
CA PRO A 239 -3.00 -15.03 1.52
C PRO A 239 -3.07 -16.28 2.40
N ALA A 240 -2.53 -16.23 3.63
CA ALA A 240 -2.44 -17.38 4.53
C ALA A 240 -3.72 -17.59 5.34
N CYS A 241 -4.23 -16.53 6.00
CA CYS A 241 -5.36 -16.62 6.93
C CYS A 241 -6.61 -15.84 6.50
N ARG A 242 -6.53 -15.07 5.40
CA ARG A 242 -7.60 -14.18 4.89
C ARG A 242 -7.95 -13.01 5.82
N TYR A 243 -7.11 -12.69 6.80
CA TYR A 243 -7.25 -11.47 7.60
C TYR A 243 -7.13 -10.21 6.74
N PRO A 244 -7.89 -9.13 6.96
CA PRO A 244 -7.69 -7.86 6.28
C PRO A 244 -6.22 -7.42 6.37
N CYS A 245 -5.59 -7.19 5.22
CA CYS A 245 -4.18 -6.89 5.12
C CYS A 245 -3.96 -5.86 4.03
N PHE A 246 -3.54 -4.66 4.42
CA PHE A 246 -3.29 -3.57 3.51
C PHE A 246 -1.78 -3.34 3.31
N PRO A 247 -1.34 -2.76 2.18
CA PRO A 247 0.08 -2.49 1.95
C PRO A 247 0.75 -1.64 3.03
N THR A 248 -0.02 -0.76 3.70
CA THR A 248 0.42 0.07 4.82
C THR A 248 0.70 -0.71 6.10
N ASP A 249 0.15 -1.91 6.22
CA ASP A 249 0.22 -2.73 7.43
C ASP A 249 1.43 -3.68 7.41
N LEU A 250 2.19 -3.68 6.31
CA LEU A 250 3.37 -4.53 6.13
C LEU A 250 4.57 -3.94 6.86
N VAL A 251 5.04 -4.64 7.88
CA VAL A 251 6.19 -4.24 8.70
C VAL A 251 7.38 -5.15 8.46
N SER A 252 8.59 -4.68 8.77
CA SER A 252 9.78 -5.54 8.76
C SER A 252 9.71 -6.51 9.96
N PRO A 253 10.04 -7.81 9.77
CA PRO A 253 10.11 -8.74 10.88
C PRO A 253 11.15 -8.33 11.92
N VAL A 254 11.04 -8.92 13.11
CA VAL A 254 12.00 -8.67 14.20
C VAL A 254 13.44 -8.98 13.79
N LYS A 255 14.39 -8.15 14.25
CA LYS A 255 15.81 -8.25 13.86
C LYS A 255 16.42 -9.64 14.14
N SER A 256 16.04 -10.28 15.24
CA SER A 256 16.51 -11.64 15.59
C SER A 256 16.13 -12.66 14.52
N PHE A 257 14.91 -12.58 13.99
CA PHE A 257 14.47 -13.44 12.89
C PHE A 257 15.27 -13.18 11.61
N LEU A 258 15.50 -11.90 11.28
CA LEU A 258 16.32 -11.54 10.11
C LEU A 258 17.76 -12.06 10.22
N ASN A 259 18.35 -12.03 11.42
CA ASN A 259 19.68 -12.58 11.66
C ASN A 259 19.71 -14.10 11.44
N ILE A 260 18.70 -14.83 11.94
CA ILE A 260 18.57 -16.27 11.72
C ILE A 260 18.44 -16.57 10.21
N LEU A 261 17.57 -15.83 9.52
CA LEU A 261 17.36 -15.96 8.08
C LEU A 261 18.66 -15.73 7.29
N ASN A 262 19.38 -14.64 7.58
CA ASN A 262 20.60 -14.29 6.86
C ASN A 262 21.79 -15.24 7.11
N ASN A 263 21.75 -16.01 8.21
CA ASN A 263 22.77 -16.99 8.56
C ASN A 263 22.45 -18.40 8.04
N LEU A 264 21.35 -18.59 7.30
CA LEU A 264 21.07 -19.86 6.64
C LEU A 264 22.19 -20.17 5.63
N ILE A 265 22.75 -21.37 5.73
CA ILE A 265 23.80 -21.86 4.84
C ILE A 265 23.15 -22.45 3.59
N LEU A 266 23.59 -21.99 2.43
CA LEU A 266 23.11 -22.40 1.12
C LEU A 266 24.23 -23.09 0.34
N ARG A 267 23.90 -24.17 -0.36
CA ARG A 267 24.76 -24.73 -1.41
C ARG A 267 24.51 -23.98 -2.70
N CYS A 268 25.58 -23.51 -3.32
CA CYS A 268 25.47 -22.85 -4.61
C CYS A 268 24.90 -23.83 -5.68
N PRO A 269 23.86 -23.45 -6.44
CA PRO A 269 23.31 -24.30 -7.50
C PRO A 269 24.07 -24.19 -8.84
N VAL A 270 25.12 -23.35 -8.92
CA VAL A 270 25.93 -23.14 -10.14
C VAL A 270 26.81 -24.37 -10.38
N LYS A 271 26.91 -24.80 -11.65
CA LYS A 271 27.77 -25.93 -12.04
C LYS A 271 29.23 -25.59 -11.71
N ASP A 272 29.98 -26.55 -11.18
CA ASP A 272 31.38 -26.39 -10.75
C ASP A 272 31.62 -25.49 -9.53
N CYS A 273 30.57 -25.03 -8.84
CA CYS A 273 30.68 -24.41 -7.52
C CYS A 273 30.12 -25.31 -6.42
N GLN A 274 30.99 -25.74 -5.50
CA GLN A 274 30.61 -26.53 -4.32
C GLN A 274 30.67 -25.73 -3.01
N GLU A 275 30.75 -24.39 -3.09
CA GLU A 275 30.84 -23.56 -1.90
C GLU A 275 29.51 -23.50 -1.14
N GLU A 276 29.61 -23.58 0.19
CA GLU A 276 28.52 -23.33 1.11
C GLU A 276 28.60 -21.88 1.62
N VAL A 277 27.55 -21.10 1.36
CA VAL A 277 27.56 -19.65 1.60
C VAL A 277 26.34 -19.25 2.42
N VAL A 278 26.54 -18.35 3.38
CA VAL A 278 25.43 -17.77 4.15
C VAL A 278 24.54 -16.90 3.26
N LEU A 279 23.22 -16.98 3.44
CA LEU A 279 22.22 -16.25 2.64
C LEU A 279 22.56 -14.76 2.52
N GLY A 280 22.98 -14.11 3.61
CA GLY A 280 23.34 -12.69 3.62
C GLY A 280 24.51 -12.31 2.70
N LYS A 281 25.41 -13.26 2.38
CA LYS A 281 26.56 -13.06 1.48
C LYS A 281 26.35 -13.70 0.10
N TYR A 282 25.25 -14.42 -0.10
CA TYR A 282 24.99 -15.17 -1.32
C TYR A 282 24.97 -14.27 -2.57
N ALA A 283 24.44 -13.06 -2.48
CA ALA A 283 24.42 -12.12 -3.61
C ALA A 283 25.83 -11.77 -4.11
N HIS A 284 26.80 -11.58 -3.20
CA HIS A 284 28.18 -11.30 -3.57
C HIS A 284 28.86 -12.53 -4.20
N HIS A 285 28.64 -13.71 -3.62
CA HIS A 285 29.14 -14.97 -4.18
C HIS A 285 28.56 -15.27 -5.57
N PHE A 286 27.26 -15.01 -5.78
CA PHE A 286 26.65 -15.17 -7.10
C PHE A 286 27.22 -14.19 -8.13
N SER A 287 27.57 -12.97 -7.72
CA SER A 287 28.27 -12.02 -8.59
C SER A 287 29.65 -12.50 -9.02
N SER A 288 30.43 -13.16 -8.14
CA SER A 288 31.74 -13.71 -8.55
C SER A 288 31.63 -14.83 -9.59
N HIS A 289 30.56 -15.62 -9.58
CA HIS A 289 30.28 -16.59 -10.65
C HIS A 289 29.99 -15.90 -11.97
N LYS A 290 29.17 -14.85 -11.94
CA LYS A 290 28.87 -14.09 -13.15
C LYS A 290 30.14 -13.46 -13.75
N GLU A 291 31.04 -12.95 -12.91
CA GLU A 291 32.34 -12.42 -13.36
C GLU A 291 33.29 -13.52 -13.87
N ALA A 292 33.19 -14.75 -13.36
CA ALA A 292 33.97 -15.90 -13.84
C ALA A 292 33.41 -16.49 -15.15
N GLU A 293 32.10 -16.67 -15.26
CA GLU A 293 31.42 -17.07 -16.50
C GLU A 293 31.56 -16.00 -17.59
N GLU A 294 31.58 -14.70 -17.25
CA GLU A 294 31.87 -13.62 -18.20
C GLU A 294 33.34 -13.64 -18.68
N LYS A 295 34.28 -14.20 -17.89
CA LYS A 295 35.66 -14.42 -18.33
C LYS A 295 35.82 -15.62 -19.28
N GLU A 296 35.00 -16.66 -19.15
CA GLU A 296 35.08 -17.86 -20.00
C GLU A 296 34.12 -17.86 -21.22
N GLY A 297 32.99 -17.14 -21.16
CA GLY A 297 31.94 -17.21 -22.18
C GLY A 297 31.74 -15.98 -23.06
N TYR A 298 32.35 -14.84 -22.74
CA TYR A 298 32.20 -13.63 -23.55
C TYR A 298 33.44 -12.74 -23.41
N ALA A 299 34.45 -12.98 -24.24
CA ALA A 299 35.37 -11.90 -24.57
C ALA A 299 34.50 -10.75 -25.11
N TYR A 300 34.27 -9.71 -24.30
CA TYR A 300 33.70 -8.46 -24.77
C TYR A 300 34.62 -7.95 -25.87
N ILE A 301 34.28 -8.27 -27.12
CA ILE A 301 34.94 -7.67 -28.26
C ILE A 301 34.50 -6.23 -28.23
N ASN A 302 35.36 -5.36 -27.68
CA ASN A 302 35.19 -3.94 -27.83
C ASN A 302 35.04 -3.68 -29.32
N LYS A 303 33.83 -3.32 -29.76
CA LYS A 303 33.52 -3.00 -31.17
C LYS A 303 34.23 -1.72 -31.63
N GLY A 304 35.17 -1.22 -30.83
CA GLY A 304 35.84 0.04 -31.00
C GLY A 304 34.84 1.18 -30.94
N GLY A 305 35.19 2.25 -31.64
CA GLY A 305 34.41 3.47 -31.70
C GLY A 305 35.14 4.62 -31.03
N ARG A 306 34.89 5.82 -31.56
CA ARG A 306 35.51 7.03 -31.07
C ARG A 306 35.06 7.30 -29.62
N PRO A 307 35.99 7.54 -28.68
CA PRO A 307 35.65 7.91 -27.31
C PRO A 307 34.71 9.13 -27.27
N ARG A 308 33.71 9.08 -26.41
CA ARG A 308 32.76 10.17 -26.27
C ARG A 308 33.43 11.35 -25.57
N GLN A 309 33.53 12.46 -26.29
CA GLN A 309 33.93 13.74 -25.70
C GLN A 309 32.78 14.35 -24.87
N HIS A 310 33.14 15.26 -23.97
CA HIS A 310 32.19 16.02 -23.14
C HIS A 310 31.29 16.91 -24.02
N LEU A 311 30.01 17.07 -23.66
CA LEU A 311 29.04 17.75 -24.51
C LEU A 311 29.41 19.21 -24.82
N LEU A 312 30.05 19.89 -23.87
CA LEU A 312 30.46 21.29 -24.02
C LEU A 312 31.64 21.48 -24.98
N SER A 313 32.45 20.44 -25.23
CA SER A 313 33.57 20.51 -26.17
C SER A 313 33.18 20.15 -27.61
N LEU A 314 31.90 19.83 -27.85
CA LEU A 314 31.41 19.38 -29.15
C LEU A 314 30.92 20.56 -30.00
N THR A 315 31.03 20.41 -31.32
CA THR A 315 30.42 21.34 -32.29
C THR A 315 28.89 21.30 -32.21
N ARG A 316 28.21 22.38 -32.65
CA ARG A 316 26.73 22.45 -32.64
C ARG A 316 26.07 21.26 -33.37
N ARG A 317 26.67 20.79 -34.48
CA ARG A 317 26.19 19.61 -35.23
C ARG A 317 26.30 18.33 -34.40
N ALA A 318 27.42 18.13 -33.71
CA ALA A 318 27.64 16.97 -32.85
C ALA A 318 26.75 17.00 -31.59
N GLN A 319 26.55 18.17 -30.96
CA GLN A 319 25.61 18.35 -29.86
C GLN A 319 24.18 18.00 -30.30
N LYS A 320 23.72 18.51 -31.45
CA LYS A 320 22.41 18.17 -32.03
C LYS A 320 22.25 16.67 -32.23
N HIS A 321 23.28 15.99 -32.75
CA HIS A 321 23.23 14.54 -32.95
C HIS A 321 23.20 13.76 -31.62
N ARG A 322 24.00 14.18 -30.64
CA ARG A 322 24.08 13.55 -29.30
C ARG A 322 22.78 13.71 -28.50
N LEU A 323 22.11 14.86 -28.63
CA LEU A 323 20.89 15.19 -27.92
C LEU A 323 19.61 14.89 -28.71
N ARG A 324 19.70 14.20 -29.86
CA ARG A 324 18.55 13.97 -30.75
C ARG A 324 17.36 13.32 -30.05
N GLU A 325 17.63 12.36 -29.17
CA GLU A 325 16.59 11.59 -28.49
C GLU A 325 15.90 12.44 -27.42
N LEU A 326 16.70 13.08 -26.55
CA LEU A 326 16.19 14.01 -25.55
C LEU A 326 15.42 15.16 -26.20
N LYS A 327 15.86 15.66 -27.35
CA LYS A 327 15.16 16.67 -28.12
C LYS A 327 13.77 16.21 -28.56
N LEU A 328 13.61 14.95 -28.98
CA LEU A 328 12.30 14.40 -29.35
C LEU A 328 11.39 14.28 -28.13
N GLN A 329 11.93 13.81 -27.00
CA GLN A 329 11.18 13.71 -25.75
C GLN A 329 10.68 15.06 -25.25
N VAL A 330 11.54 16.08 -25.23
CA VAL A 330 11.16 17.44 -24.80
C VAL A 330 10.14 18.05 -25.75
N LYS A 331 10.25 17.80 -27.06
CA LYS A 331 9.24 18.24 -28.04
C LYS A 331 7.87 17.61 -27.79
N ALA A 332 7.82 16.29 -27.65
CA ALA A 332 6.58 15.58 -27.37
C ALA A 332 5.95 16.03 -26.04
N PHE A 333 6.77 16.32 -25.03
CA PHE A 333 6.30 16.88 -23.77
C PHE A 333 5.71 18.29 -23.95
N ALA A 334 6.43 19.18 -24.64
CA ALA A 334 5.98 20.55 -24.84
C ALA A 334 4.68 20.63 -25.65
N GLU A 335 4.51 19.78 -26.67
CA GLU A 335 3.28 19.67 -27.46
C GLU A 335 2.08 19.25 -26.60
N LYS A 336 2.31 18.39 -25.60
CA LYS A 336 1.25 17.86 -24.76
C LYS A 336 0.83 18.80 -23.63
N GLU A 337 1.79 19.45 -22.98
CA GLU A 337 1.54 20.19 -21.73
C GLU A 337 1.57 21.72 -21.92
N GLU A 338 2.35 22.24 -22.89
CA GLU A 338 2.69 23.66 -23.01
C GLU A 338 2.41 24.23 -24.41
N GLY A 339 1.48 23.62 -25.15
CA GLY A 339 1.06 24.09 -26.49
C GLY A 339 2.18 24.11 -27.54
N GLY A 340 3.26 23.36 -27.33
CA GLY A 340 4.42 23.28 -28.23
C GLY A 340 5.54 24.29 -27.94
N ASP A 341 5.49 25.06 -26.85
CA ASP A 341 6.56 26.01 -26.51
C ASP A 341 7.80 25.34 -25.91
N VAL A 342 8.60 24.73 -26.79
CA VAL A 342 9.86 24.06 -26.44
C VAL A 342 10.88 25.05 -25.82
N LYS A 343 10.81 26.34 -26.18
CA LYS A 343 11.79 27.33 -25.72
C LYS A 343 11.60 27.61 -24.23
N SER A 344 10.36 27.86 -23.80
CA SER A 344 10.03 28.11 -22.40
C SER A 344 10.24 26.88 -21.53
N VAL A 345 9.92 25.68 -22.03
CA VAL A 345 10.20 24.42 -21.32
C VAL A 345 11.71 24.23 -21.09
N CYS A 346 12.52 24.33 -22.16
CA CYS A 346 13.98 24.16 -22.04
C CYS A 346 14.59 25.19 -21.09
N LEU A 347 14.13 26.44 -21.16
CA LEU A 347 14.60 27.49 -20.26
C LEU A 347 14.28 27.16 -18.81
N THR A 348 13.02 26.85 -18.52
CA THR A 348 12.57 26.60 -17.14
C THR A 348 13.33 25.43 -16.54
N LEU A 349 13.54 24.37 -17.32
CA LEU A 349 14.37 23.24 -16.91
C LEU A 349 15.81 23.67 -16.58
N PHE A 350 16.40 24.56 -17.38
CA PHE A 350 17.76 25.03 -17.13
C PHE A 350 17.84 25.94 -15.89
N LEU A 351 16.87 26.82 -15.68
CA LEU A 351 16.77 27.66 -14.48
C LEU A 351 16.60 26.81 -13.20
N LEU A 352 15.72 25.80 -13.24
CA LEU A 352 15.55 24.87 -12.13
C LEU A 352 16.83 24.06 -11.87
N ALA A 353 17.57 23.68 -12.92
CA ALA A 353 18.85 22.99 -12.77
C ALA A 353 19.92 23.87 -12.13
N LEU A 354 20.02 25.15 -12.51
CA LEU A 354 20.92 26.11 -11.88
C LEU A 354 20.57 26.32 -10.40
N ARG A 355 19.28 26.51 -10.08
CA ARG A 355 18.82 26.66 -8.69
C ARG A 355 19.06 25.39 -7.86
N ALA A 356 18.85 24.21 -8.42
CA ALA A 356 19.16 22.93 -7.75
C ALA A 356 20.66 22.72 -7.50
N ARG A 357 21.52 23.37 -8.28
CA ARG A 357 22.98 23.42 -8.08
C ARG A 357 23.44 24.56 -7.17
N ASN A 358 22.51 25.31 -6.59
CA ASN A 358 22.75 26.51 -5.78
C ASN A 358 23.42 27.67 -6.54
N GLU A 359 23.32 27.70 -7.88
CA GLU A 359 23.86 28.77 -8.73
C GLU A 359 22.83 29.89 -8.94
N HIS A 360 22.31 30.46 -7.83
CA HIS A 360 21.22 31.43 -7.87
C HIS A 360 21.55 32.69 -8.69
N ARG A 361 22.76 33.25 -8.52
CA ARG A 361 23.20 34.44 -9.26
C ARG A 361 23.13 34.26 -10.78
N GLN A 362 23.57 33.10 -11.29
CA GLN A 362 23.54 32.82 -12.74
C GLN A 362 22.10 32.62 -13.25
N ALA A 363 21.23 32.04 -12.42
CA ALA A 363 19.81 31.90 -12.77
C ALA A 363 19.14 33.28 -12.88
N ASP A 364 19.43 34.19 -11.94
CA ASP A 364 18.87 35.55 -11.94
C ASP A 364 19.40 36.39 -13.11
N GLU A 365 20.70 36.28 -13.42
CA GLU A 365 21.32 36.91 -14.61
C GLU A 365 20.67 36.40 -15.91
N LEU A 366 20.42 35.09 -16.01
CA LEU A 366 19.75 34.50 -17.16
C LEU A 366 18.30 34.97 -17.31
N GLU A 367 17.54 35.04 -16.22
CA GLU A 367 16.18 35.58 -16.23
C GLU A 367 16.16 37.07 -16.65
N ALA A 368 17.12 37.87 -16.18
CA ALA A 368 17.26 39.26 -16.58
C ALA A 368 17.54 39.40 -18.09
N ILE A 369 18.45 38.58 -18.65
CA ILE A 369 18.72 38.55 -20.09
C ILE A 369 17.45 38.23 -20.87
N MET A 370 16.63 37.31 -20.38
CA MET A 370 15.40 36.90 -21.05
C MET A 370 14.27 37.92 -20.99
N GLN A 371 14.23 38.74 -19.95
CA GLN A 371 13.32 39.90 -19.86
C GLN A 371 13.82 41.12 -20.65
N GLY A 372 14.93 41.00 -21.39
CA GLY A 372 15.53 42.11 -22.13
C GLY A 372 16.26 43.14 -21.25
N LYS A 373 16.58 42.77 -20.01
CA LYS A 373 17.34 43.58 -19.03
C LYS A 373 18.82 43.18 -18.96
N GLY A 374 19.30 42.39 -19.92
CA GLY A 374 20.70 41.98 -20.02
C GLY A 374 21.62 43.10 -20.52
N SER A 375 22.87 42.75 -20.82
CA SER A 375 23.88 43.69 -21.35
C SER A 375 23.57 44.25 -22.74
N GLY A 376 22.69 43.59 -23.51
CA GLY A 376 22.20 44.10 -24.78
C GLY A 376 21.08 45.11 -24.58
N LEU A 377 21.31 46.36 -24.97
CA LEU A 377 20.28 47.40 -24.95
C LEU A 377 19.13 47.04 -25.91
N HIS A 378 17.89 47.27 -25.47
CA HIS A 378 16.72 47.06 -26.31
C HIS A 378 16.78 48.00 -27.55
N PRO A 379 16.37 47.56 -28.77
CA PRO A 379 16.46 48.39 -29.97
C PRO A 379 15.80 49.77 -29.85
N ALA A 380 14.73 49.89 -29.06
CA ALA A 380 14.10 51.18 -28.75
C ALA A 380 14.99 52.12 -27.92
N VAL A 381 15.76 51.56 -26.96
CA VAL A 381 16.74 52.32 -26.16
C VAL A 381 17.91 52.73 -27.04
N CYS A 382 18.41 51.82 -27.88
CA CYS A 382 19.41 52.12 -28.91
C CYS A 382 18.98 53.26 -29.83
N LEU A 383 17.73 53.23 -30.31
CA LEU A 383 17.15 54.27 -31.14
C LEU A 383 17.05 55.60 -30.39
N ALA A 384 16.58 55.57 -29.13
CA ALA A 384 16.49 56.76 -28.28
C ALA A 384 17.86 57.39 -28.06
N ILE A 385 18.89 56.60 -27.73
CA ILE A 385 20.27 57.08 -27.58
C ILE A 385 20.72 57.74 -28.90
N ARG A 386 20.62 57.02 -30.03
CA ARG A 386 21.03 57.54 -31.33
C ARG A 386 20.39 58.88 -31.69
N VAL A 387 19.06 58.98 -31.51
CA VAL A 387 18.28 60.18 -31.84
C VAL A 387 18.62 61.33 -30.88
N ASN A 388 18.68 61.05 -29.57
CA ASN A 388 18.93 62.08 -28.54
C ASN A 388 20.38 62.59 -28.55
N THR A 389 21.33 61.80 -29.02
CA THR A 389 22.73 62.21 -29.18
C THR A 389 23.06 62.67 -30.60
N PHE A 390 22.05 62.87 -31.46
CA PHE A 390 22.19 63.34 -32.85
C PHE A 390 23.16 62.53 -33.72
N LEU A 391 23.29 61.23 -33.44
CA LEU A 391 24.16 60.35 -34.23
C LEU A 391 23.48 60.01 -35.56
N SER A 392 24.17 60.29 -36.66
CA SER A 392 23.76 59.80 -37.98
C SER A 392 23.77 58.26 -38.02
N CYS A 393 22.98 57.66 -38.92
CA CYS A 393 22.97 56.19 -39.08
C CYS A 393 24.38 55.63 -39.33
N SER A 394 25.19 56.34 -40.13
CA SER A 394 26.56 55.93 -40.46
C SER A 394 27.53 56.07 -39.28
N GLN A 395 27.31 57.03 -38.36
CA GLN A 395 28.11 57.15 -37.14
C GLN A 395 27.72 56.12 -36.09
N TYR A 396 26.44 55.79 -35.97
CA TYR A 396 25.96 54.77 -35.02
C TYR A 396 26.31 53.33 -35.45
N HIS A 397 26.44 53.09 -36.76
CA HIS A 397 26.82 51.79 -37.32
C HIS A 397 28.32 51.48 -37.19
N LYS A 398 29.15 52.52 -37.25
CA LYS A 398 30.59 52.42 -36.96
C LYS A 398 30.79 52.23 -35.46
#